data_AF-A0A7X8TFF7-F1
#
_entry.id   AF-A0A7X8TFF7-F1
#
_cell.length_a   1.000
_cell.length_b   1.000
_cell.length_c   1.000
_cell.angle_alpha   90.00
_cell.angle_beta   90.00
_cell.angle_gamma   90.00
#
_symmetry.space_group_name_H-M   'P 1'
#
loop_
_entity.id
_entity.type
_entity.pdbx_description
1 polymer ?
#
loop_
_entity_poly.entity_id
_entity_poly.type
_entity_poly.pdbx_seq_one_letter_code
_entity_poly.pdbx_strand_id
1 'polypeptide(L)'
;MYNMLMSGNDEAFDQSPWSLEKSRFGEYSEENIVAPFASLDRQAIDRLKSLPTLFWYERSNKKGARVGWIDAISVAGGALRVSFSFDPFIPEIPFDVMVELAEAVDIRLSAKFSEGNRTHWAVKDADLIHVLADRKLMNPRNVSPYAPYAGGAHTTQRPAIIVRPQYFEIPPSPVDRTLVSVMMPFGSPFTPVYAAIGDAAAAAGMWVQRADDIWNHSVLMQDIFGLIYRSQVVVCDFSEKNPNVFYEAGIAHMLGRHVVPITQSHDDVPFDLKPHRYIHYLNNGEGLAKMGTELQARLQTLSKA
;
A
#
# COMPACT_ATOMS: atom_id res chain seq x y z
N MET A 1 9.36 -1.10 15.23
CA MET A 1 8.85 -2.43 15.64
C MET A 1 8.42 -3.27 14.45
N TYR A 2 8.65 -4.57 14.51
CA TYR A 2 8.20 -5.55 13.52
C TYR A 2 7.93 -6.93 14.17
N ASN A 3 7.16 -7.79 13.50
CA ASN A 3 6.99 -9.20 13.88
C ASN A 3 8.07 -10.07 13.24
N MET A 4 8.62 -11.03 13.97
CA MET A 4 9.50 -12.05 13.43
C MET A 4 8.88 -13.42 13.64
N LEU A 5 8.57 -14.13 12.55
CA LEU A 5 8.11 -15.50 12.57
C LEU A 5 9.25 -16.39 12.10
N MET A 6 9.70 -17.27 12.99
CA MET A 6 10.79 -18.20 12.78
C MET A 6 10.23 -19.62 12.74
N SER A 7 10.61 -20.43 11.76
CA SER A 7 10.25 -21.85 11.72
C SER A 7 11.39 -22.79 11.37
N GLY A 8 11.44 -23.93 12.05
CA GLY A 8 12.35 -25.03 11.75
C GLY A 8 11.87 -25.92 10.62
N ASN A 9 10.58 -25.86 10.28
CA ASN A 9 10.00 -26.53 9.11
C ASN A 9 10.33 -25.71 7.85
N ASP A 10 10.99 -26.33 6.88
CA ASP A 10 11.40 -25.72 5.62
C ASP A 10 10.22 -25.36 4.69
N GLU A 11 9.02 -25.90 4.93
CA GLU A 11 7.79 -25.60 4.18
C GLU A 11 6.86 -24.62 4.91
N ALA A 12 7.24 -24.14 6.10
CA ALA A 12 6.35 -23.40 7.01
C ALA A 12 5.64 -22.18 6.41
N PHE A 13 6.28 -21.48 5.48
CA PHE A 13 5.75 -20.25 4.88
C PHE A 13 5.48 -20.36 3.38
N ASP A 14 5.48 -21.58 2.84
CA ASP A 14 5.13 -21.82 1.44
C ASP A 14 3.62 -21.63 1.21
N GLN A 15 2.81 -21.78 2.28
CA GLN A 15 1.37 -21.56 2.27
C GLN A 15 0.89 -20.82 3.53
N SER A 16 -0.18 -20.05 3.37
CA SER A 16 -0.92 -19.39 4.46
C SER A 16 -2.22 -20.16 4.71
N PRO A 17 -2.62 -20.43 5.98
CA PRO A 17 -2.03 -19.93 7.22
C PRO A 17 -0.95 -20.84 7.82
N TRP A 18 -0.07 -20.24 8.62
CA TRP A 18 0.90 -20.95 9.46
C TRP A 18 0.40 -21.08 10.91
N SER A 19 0.85 -22.10 11.65
CA SER A 19 0.42 -22.33 13.04
C SER A 19 1.58 -22.62 13.98
N LEU A 20 1.47 -22.13 15.22
CA LEU A 20 2.43 -22.34 16.30
C LEU A 20 1.70 -22.45 17.65
N GLU A 21 2.33 -23.07 18.65
CA GLU A 21 1.81 -23.05 20.02
C GLU A 21 1.84 -21.63 20.59
N LYS A 22 0.79 -21.23 21.33
CA LYS A 22 0.70 -19.89 21.95
C LYS A 22 1.86 -19.60 22.91
N SER A 23 2.43 -20.64 23.55
CA SER A 23 3.61 -20.53 24.41
C SER A 23 4.85 -20.00 23.69
N ARG A 24 4.90 -20.10 22.35
CA ARG A 24 6.01 -19.61 21.52
C ARG A 24 5.90 -18.14 21.14
N PHE A 25 4.77 -17.51 21.42
CA PHE A 25 4.57 -16.08 21.21
C PHE A 25 5.31 -15.29 22.30
N GLY A 26 6.12 -14.32 21.86
CA GLY A 26 6.91 -13.47 22.75
C GLY A 26 8.26 -14.03 23.13
N GLU A 27 8.61 -15.25 22.73
CA GLU A 27 9.99 -15.74 22.87
C GLU A 27 10.93 -14.77 22.14
N TYR A 28 12.12 -14.55 22.71
CA TYR A 28 13.16 -13.65 22.18
C TYR A 28 12.74 -12.18 22.00
N SER A 29 11.64 -11.76 22.61
CA SER A 29 11.19 -10.36 22.69
C SER A 29 11.52 -9.79 24.06
N GLU A 30 11.81 -8.50 24.16
CA GLU A 30 11.95 -7.83 25.45
C GLU A 30 10.57 -7.72 26.15
N GLU A 31 10.55 -7.88 27.47
CA GLU A 31 9.30 -7.97 28.24
C GLU A 31 8.43 -6.72 28.10
N ASN A 32 9.04 -5.53 28.14
CA ASN A 32 8.38 -4.24 27.90
C ASN A 32 7.78 -4.12 26.49
N ILE A 33 8.38 -4.76 25.48
CA ILE A 33 7.90 -4.74 24.10
C ILE A 33 6.72 -5.70 23.91
N VAL A 34 6.77 -6.90 24.51
CA VAL A 34 5.74 -7.91 24.31
C VAL A 34 4.55 -7.78 25.29
N ALA A 35 4.75 -7.18 26.47
CA ALA A 35 3.70 -7.02 27.48
C ALA A 35 2.38 -6.42 26.94
N PRO A 36 2.39 -5.39 26.08
CA PRO A 36 1.16 -4.85 25.48
C PRO A 36 0.39 -5.82 24.57
N PHE A 37 1.02 -6.93 24.15
CA PHE A 37 0.45 -7.93 23.26
C PHE A 37 0.11 -9.25 23.95
N ALA A 38 0.50 -9.43 25.21
CA ALA A 38 0.41 -10.70 25.93
C ALA A 38 -1.03 -11.23 26.05
N SER A 39 -2.03 -10.34 26.13
CA SER A 39 -3.45 -10.71 26.19
C SER A 39 -3.93 -11.35 24.88
N LEU A 40 -3.33 -11.00 23.74
CA LEU A 40 -3.83 -11.28 22.40
C LEU A 40 -5.33 -10.94 22.26
N ASP A 41 -5.76 -9.86 22.92
CA ASP A 41 -7.08 -9.29 22.71
C ASP A 41 -7.19 -8.62 21.33
N ARG A 42 -8.37 -8.10 21.01
CA ARG A 42 -8.62 -7.45 19.72
C ARG A 42 -7.65 -6.30 19.43
N GLN A 43 -7.35 -5.47 20.43
CA GLN A 43 -6.46 -4.32 20.24
C GLN A 43 -5.01 -4.77 20.02
N ALA A 44 -4.55 -5.77 20.80
CA ALA A 44 -3.25 -6.39 20.62
C ALA A 44 -3.11 -7.03 19.23
N ILE A 45 -4.11 -7.80 18.79
CA ILE A 45 -4.17 -8.43 17.47
C ILE A 45 -4.13 -7.38 16.35
N ASP A 46 -4.96 -6.34 16.45
CA ASP A 46 -5.01 -5.27 15.45
C ASP A 46 -3.65 -4.56 15.34
N ARG A 47 -2.97 -4.33 16.46
CA ARG A 47 -1.61 -3.77 16.48
C ARG A 47 -0.55 -4.73 15.94
N LEU A 48 -0.62 -6.03 16.21
CA LEU A 48 0.33 -7.01 15.64
C LEU A 48 0.19 -7.12 14.12
N LYS A 49 -1.05 -7.15 13.62
CA LYS A 49 -1.34 -7.11 12.17
C LYS A 49 -0.79 -5.87 11.50
N SER A 50 -0.74 -4.79 12.26
CA SER A 50 -0.27 -3.45 11.88
C SER A 50 1.25 -3.37 11.62
N LEU A 51 2.04 -4.36 12.08
CA LEU A 51 3.49 -4.34 11.99
C LEU A 51 3.99 -5.10 10.74
N PRO A 52 5.09 -4.65 10.10
CA PRO A 52 5.81 -5.47 9.13
C PRO A 52 6.20 -6.81 9.75
N THR A 53 6.23 -7.87 8.94
CA THR A 53 6.53 -9.21 9.41
C THR A 53 7.68 -9.82 8.61
N LEU A 54 8.75 -10.21 9.30
CA LEU A 54 9.85 -10.99 8.77
C LEU A 54 9.54 -12.48 8.96
N PHE A 55 9.49 -13.22 7.87
CA PHE A 55 9.32 -14.66 7.84
C PHE A 55 10.66 -15.29 7.52
N TRP A 56 11.21 -16.05 8.46
CA TRP A 56 12.53 -16.66 8.29
C TRP A 56 12.62 -18.06 8.88
N TYR A 57 13.62 -18.81 8.46
CA TYR A 57 13.79 -20.22 8.81
C TYR A 57 14.95 -20.39 9.78
N GLU A 58 14.86 -21.44 10.61
CA GLU A 58 15.96 -21.80 11.50
C GLU A 58 17.24 -22.03 10.67
N ARG A 59 18.39 -21.69 11.23
CA ARG A 59 19.68 -21.60 10.52
C ARG A 59 20.09 -22.88 9.82
N SER A 60 19.65 -24.04 10.32
CA SER A 60 19.87 -25.34 9.70
C SER A 60 19.30 -25.45 8.30
N ASN A 61 18.21 -24.73 8.00
CA ASN A 61 17.52 -24.75 6.71
C ASN A 61 18.28 -23.97 5.63
N LYS A 62 19.08 -22.96 6.00
CA LYS A 62 19.81 -22.08 5.07
C LYS A 62 18.92 -21.41 4.00
N LYS A 63 17.64 -21.21 4.28
CA LYS A 63 16.68 -20.52 3.40
C LYS A 63 16.72 -19.00 3.64
N GLY A 64 16.39 -18.25 2.60
CA GLY A 64 16.25 -16.80 2.69
C GLY A 64 15.04 -16.38 3.54
N ALA A 65 14.99 -15.10 3.87
CA ALA A 65 13.88 -14.49 4.59
C ALA A 65 12.95 -13.74 3.64
N ARG A 66 11.67 -13.68 3.96
CA ARG A 66 10.67 -12.90 3.21
C ARG A 66 10.00 -11.90 4.13
N VAL A 67 9.53 -10.79 3.57
CA VAL A 67 8.82 -9.75 4.32
C VAL A 67 7.37 -9.68 3.84
N GLY A 68 6.45 -9.45 4.77
CA GLY A 68 5.02 -9.35 4.49
C GLY A 68 4.22 -8.84 5.69
N TRP A 69 2.95 -9.21 5.75
CA TRP A 69 2.02 -8.80 6.81
C TRP A 69 1.14 -9.95 7.27
N ILE A 70 0.65 -9.80 8.50
CA ILE A 70 -0.32 -10.71 9.09
C ILE A 70 -1.73 -10.21 8.73
N ASP A 71 -2.49 -11.03 8.03
CA ASP A 71 -3.86 -10.76 7.60
C ASP A 71 -4.87 -11.07 8.72
N ALA A 72 -4.64 -12.17 9.44
CA ALA A 72 -5.51 -12.62 10.52
C ALA A 72 -4.74 -13.45 11.55
N ILE A 73 -5.16 -13.32 12.82
CA ILE A 73 -4.68 -14.13 13.93
C ILE A 73 -5.91 -14.76 14.57
N SER A 74 -5.93 -16.08 14.70
CA SER A 74 -6.94 -16.78 15.49
C SER A 74 -6.29 -17.61 16.58
N VAL A 75 -6.92 -17.60 17.76
CA VAL A 75 -6.48 -18.35 18.94
C VAL A 75 -7.47 -19.49 19.15
N ALA A 76 -7.04 -20.73 18.96
CA ALA A 76 -7.89 -21.91 19.13
C ALA A 76 -7.09 -23.06 19.74
N GLY A 77 -7.61 -23.66 20.82
CA GLY A 77 -7.01 -24.86 21.42
C GLY A 77 -5.55 -24.70 21.89
N GLY A 78 -5.15 -23.50 22.31
CA GLY A 78 -3.76 -23.22 22.73
C GLY A 78 -2.77 -23.00 21.57
N ALA A 79 -3.23 -23.08 20.32
CA ALA A 79 -2.46 -22.72 19.14
C ALA A 79 -2.86 -21.34 18.62
N LEU A 80 -1.89 -20.68 17.98
CA LEU A 80 -2.07 -19.48 17.18
C LEU A 80 -2.04 -19.89 15.71
N ARG A 81 -3.07 -19.50 14.95
CA ARG A 81 -3.10 -19.62 13.50
C ARG A 81 -2.98 -18.23 12.90
N VAL A 82 -1.95 -18.05 12.09
CA VAL A 82 -1.54 -16.78 11.48
C VAL A 82 -1.71 -16.88 9.98
N SER A 83 -2.68 -16.14 9.43
CA SER A 83 -2.78 -15.90 7.99
C SER A 83 -1.90 -14.72 7.63
N PHE A 84 -1.16 -14.83 6.54
CA PHE A 84 -0.24 -13.81 6.07
C PHE A 84 -0.16 -13.73 4.56
N SER A 85 0.39 -12.60 4.09
CA SER A 85 0.68 -12.30 2.70
C SER A 85 2.05 -11.64 2.58
N PHE A 86 2.85 -12.03 1.59
CA PHE A 86 4.16 -11.44 1.33
C PHE A 86 4.06 -10.11 0.59
N ASP A 87 5.03 -9.22 0.80
CA ASP A 87 5.21 -8.03 -0.02
C ASP A 87 5.76 -8.45 -1.40
N PRO A 88 5.03 -8.22 -2.51
CA PRO A 88 5.52 -8.54 -3.84
C PRO A 88 6.69 -7.65 -4.30
N PHE A 89 6.93 -6.52 -3.63
CA PHE A 89 7.98 -5.56 -3.98
C PHE A 89 9.25 -5.68 -3.13
N ILE A 90 9.23 -6.51 -2.07
CA ILE A 90 10.42 -6.85 -1.29
C ILE A 90 10.87 -8.24 -1.75
N PRO A 91 11.99 -8.35 -2.48
CA PRO A 91 12.51 -9.65 -2.90
C PRO A 91 12.91 -10.49 -1.67
N GLU A 92 12.98 -11.81 -1.85
CA GLU A 92 13.55 -12.68 -0.83
C GLU A 92 14.96 -12.22 -0.48
N ILE A 93 15.23 -12.09 0.81
CA ILE A 93 16.53 -11.72 1.37
C ILE A 93 17.35 -13.01 1.48
N PRO A 94 18.45 -13.18 0.74
CA PRO A 94 19.25 -14.41 0.80
C PRO A 94 19.74 -14.70 2.22
N PHE A 95 19.93 -15.98 2.56
CA PHE A 95 20.32 -16.42 3.90
C PHE A 95 21.57 -15.70 4.42
N ASP A 96 22.64 -15.64 3.63
CA ASP A 96 23.90 -15.01 4.05
C ASP A 96 23.72 -13.50 4.32
N VAL A 97 22.92 -12.83 3.49
CA VAL A 97 22.56 -11.41 3.69
C VAL A 97 21.77 -11.25 4.98
N MET A 98 20.81 -12.14 5.27
CA MET A 98 20.03 -12.07 6.50
C MET A 98 20.89 -12.30 7.75
N VAL A 99 21.90 -13.17 7.67
CA VAL A 99 22.88 -13.37 8.75
C VAL A 99 23.67 -12.08 9.02
N GLU A 100 24.09 -11.36 7.98
CA GLU A 100 24.78 -10.07 8.11
C GLU A 100 23.88 -8.97 8.70
N LEU A 101 22.57 -9.00 8.41
CA LEU A 101 21.60 -8.02 8.89
C LEU A 101 21.10 -8.29 10.31
N ALA A 102 21.27 -9.51 10.83
CA ALA A 102 20.62 -9.98 12.04
C ALA A 102 20.75 -9.01 13.21
N GLU A 103 21.96 -8.52 13.50
CA GLU A 103 22.21 -7.57 14.59
C GLU A 103 21.51 -6.22 14.36
N ALA A 104 21.49 -5.72 13.12
CA ALA A 104 20.84 -4.45 12.78
C ALA A 104 19.31 -4.49 12.92
N VAL A 105 18.71 -5.68 12.92
CA VAL A 105 17.29 -5.90 13.17
C VAL A 105 17.01 -6.55 14.53
N ASP A 106 17.97 -6.54 15.45
CA ASP A 106 17.85 -7.09 16.82
C ASP A 106 17.57 -8.61 16.87
N ILE A 107 18.18 -9.36 15.97
CA ILE A 107 18.20 -10.83 15.96
C ILE A 107 19.54 -11.32 16.50
N ARG A 108 19.49 -12.11 17.58
CA ARG A 108 20.71 -12.61 18.25
C ARG A 108 21.05 -14.01 17.77
N LEU A 109 22.11 -14.13 16.96
CA LEU A 109 22.60 -15.39 16.38
C LEU A 109 23.85 -15.97 17.07
N SER A 110 24.19 -15.46 18.26
CA SER A 110 25.40 -15.86 19.00
C SER A 110 25.38 -17.33 19.45
N ALA A 111 26.57 -17.92 19.65
CA ALA A 111 26.70 -19.32 20.08
C ALA A 111 26.09 -19.65 21.47
N LYS A 112 25.83 -18.64 22.32
CA LYS A 112 25.26 -18.82 23.66
C LYS A 112 23.73 -18.64 23.71
N PHE A 113 23.17 -17.89 22.77
CA PHE A 113 21.74 -17.61 22.64
C PHE A 113 21.45 -17.47 21.13
N SER A 114 20.95 -18.54 20.51
CA SER A 114 20.63 -18.54 19.08
C SER A 114 19.13 -18.57 18.91
N GLU A 115 18.57 -17.38 18.65
CA GLU A 115 17.18 -17.20 18.24
C GLU A 115 16.86 -17.98 16.95
N GLY A 116 17.86 -18.18 16.10
CA GLY A 116 17.72 -18.90 14.83
C GLY A 116 17.68 -20.43 14.93
N ASN A 117 17.53 -21.03 16.12
CA ASN A 117 17.50 -22.49 16.30
C ASN A 117 16.18 -22.99 16.90
N ARG A 118 15.14 -22.16 16.88
CA ARG A 118 13.87 -22.50 17.49
C ARG A 118 12.73 -21.80 16.80
N THR A 119 11.67 -22.55 16.55
CA THR A 119 10.41 -22.04 16.02
C THR A 119 9.73 -21.16 17.05
N HIS A 120 9.48 -19.90 16.71
CA HIS A 120 8.88 -18.90 17.60
C HIS A 120 8.28 -17.71 16.86
N TRP A 121 7.57 -16.87 17.60
CA TRP A 121 7.16 -15.54 17.14
C TRP A 121 7.65 -14.48 18.13
N ALA A 122 8.54 -13.60 17.67
CA ALA A 122 9.03 -12.45 18.42
C ALA A 122 8.45 -11.11 17.91
N VAL A 123 8.37 -10.11 18.80
CA VAL A 123 8.15 -8.71 18.46
C VAL A 123 9.42 -7.95 18.79
N LYS A 124 9.99 -7.28 17.79
CA LYS A 124 11.29 -6.62 17.86
C LYS A 124 11.15 -5.12 17.75
N ASP A 125 11.99 -4.36 18.43
CA ASP A 125 11.99 -2.90 18.39
C ASP A 125 13.05 -2.31 17.45
N ALA A 126 13.20 -2.92 16.28
CA ALA A 126 13.95 -2.33 15.18
C ALA A 126 13.00 -1.80 14.08
N ASP A 127 13.52 -0.92 13.23
CA ASP A 127 12.84 -0.49 12.00
C ASP A 127 13.32 -1.36 10.83
N LEU A 128 12.69 -2.53 10.68
CA LEU A 128 13.01 -3.50 9.63
C LEU A 128 13.02 -2.86 8.24
N ILE A 129 12.01 -2.05 7.92
CA ILE A 129 11.85 -1.47 6.58
C ILE A 129 12.97 -0.48 6.30
N HIS A 130 13.30 0.38 7.27
CA HIS A 130 14.41 1.32 7.11
C HIS A 130 15.76 0.60 6.94
N VAL A 131 16.03 -0.45 7.73
CA VAL A 131 17.28 -1.22 7.61
C VAL A 131 17.41 -1.88 6.24
N LEU A 132 16.33 -2.47 5.72
CA LEU A 132 16.32 -3.08 4.39
C LEU A 132 16.49 -2.04 3.27
N ALA A 133 15.86 -0.87 3.43
CA ALA A 133 16.01 0.26 2.50
C ALA A 133 17.44 0.80 2.47
N ASP A 134 18.06 1.01 3.63
CA ASP A 134 19.43 1.53 3.76
C ASP A 134 20.46 0.57 3.13
N ARG A 135 20.17 -0.73 3.18
CA ARG A 135 20.97 -1.79 2.55
C ARG A 135 20.64 -2.02 1.08
N LYS A 136 19.75 -1.20 0.51
CA LYS A 136 19.29 -1.26 -0.89
C LYS A 136 18.66 -2.62 -1.27
N LEU A 137 18.12 -3.33 -0.29
CA LEU A 137 17.42 -4.61 -0.49
C LEU A 137 15.95 -4.40 -0.88
N MET A 138 15.44 -3.20 -0.66
CA MET A 138 14.13 -2.77 -1.13
C MET A 138 14.13 -1.26 -1.35
N ASN A 139 13.14 -0.78 -2.11
CA ASN A 139 12.84 0.64 -2.17
C ASN A 139 11.69 0.93 -1.17
N PRO A 140 11.88 1.77 -0.14
CA PRO A 140 10.86 2.06 0.87
C PRO A 140 9.58 2.68 0.29
N ARG A 141 9.68 3.22 -0.93
CA ARG A 141 8.56 3.76 -1.71
C ARG A 141 7.75 2.71 -2.46
N ASN A 142 8.24 1.48 -2.52
CA ASN A 142 7.58 0.38 -3.23
C ASN A 142 6.91 -0.61 -2.29
N VAL A 143 6.94 -0.42 -0.95
CA VAL A 143 6.28 -1.31 0.02
C VAL A 143 4.78 -1.40 -0.27
N SER A 144 4.24 -2.62 -0.34
CA SER A 144 2.83 -2.91 -0.70
C SER A 144 1.78 -2.02 0.00
N PRO A 145 0.64 -1.67 -0.64
CA PRO A 145 -0.40 -0.83 -0.02
C PRO A 145 -1.23 -1.59 1.02
N TYR A 146 -1.07 -2.91 1.07
CA TYR A 146 -1.60 -3.76 2.12
C TYR A 146 -0.76 -3.69 3.41
N ALA A 147 0.38 -2.99 3.38
CA ALA A 147 1.10 -2.61 4.59
C ALA A 147 0.22 -1.65 5.39
N PRO A 148 -0.11 -1.97 6.65
CA PRO A 148 -0.99 -1.11 7.43
C PRO A 148 -0.45 0.30 7.70
N TYR A 149 0.82 0.60 7.41
CA TYR A 149 1.35 1.97 7.44
C TYR A 149 2.43 2.19 6.38
N ALA A 150 2.03 2.68 5.21
CA ALA A 150 2.89 3.59 4.43
C ALA A 150 2.93 4.93 5.18
N GLY A 151 3.83 5.03 6.15
CA GLY A 151 4.06 6.23 6.95
C GLY A 151 5.21 5.97 7.91
N GLY A 152 6.41 6.40 7.51
CA GLY A 152 7.65 6.15 8.24
C GLY A 152 7.65 6.68 9.68
N ALA A 153 8.70 6.28 10.39
CA ALA A 153 9.08 6.86 11.67
C ALA A 153 8.88 8.39 11.67
N HIS A 154 8.08 8.89 12.61
CA HIS A 154 7.70 10.29 12.82
C HIS A 154 6.70 10.94 11.86
N THR A 155 5.55 10.31 11.62
CA THR A 155 4.33 11.08 11.31
C THR A 155 3.27 10.83 12.36
N THR A 156 2.90 11.88 13.09
CA THR A 156 1.70 11.98 13.92
C THR A 156 0.57 11.16 13.28
N GLN A 157 0.03 10.16 14.00
CA GLN A 157 -1.15 9.41 13.55
C GLN A 157 -2.18 10.43 13.05
N ARG A 158 -2.39 10.49 11.73
CA ARG A 158 -3.53 11.24 11.23
C ARG A 158 -4.75 10.55 11.84
N PRO A 159 -5.63 11.28 12.54
CA PRO A 159 -6.83 10.68 13.08
C PRO A 159 -7.60 10.03 11.93
N ALA A 160 -7.81 8.72 12.03
CA ALA A 160 -8.59 7.96 11.07
C ALA A 160 -10.04 7.90 11.54
N ILE A 161 -10.97 8.03 10.61
CA ILE A 161 -12.40 7.83 10.86
C ILE A 161 -12.86 6.55 10.16
N ILE A 162 -13.74 5.80 10.82
CA ILE A 162 -14.38 4.64 10.21
C ILE A 162 -15.57 5.16 9.40
N VAL A 163 -15.49 5.05 8.08
CA VAL A 163 -16.58 5.40 7.16
C VAL A 163 -17.35 4.14 6.79
N ARG A 164 -18.66 4.18 6.96
CA ARG A 164 -19.59 3.15 6.46
C ARG A 164 -20.54 3.80 5.45
N PRO A 165 -20.20 3.83 4.15
CA PRO A 165 -21.06 4.43 3.15
C PRO A 165 -22.40 3.67 3.10
N GLN A 166 -23.51 4.40 3.01
CA GLN A 166 -24.84 3.81 2.83
C GLN A 166 -25.27 3.75 1.36
N TYR A 167 -24.73 4.65 0.55
CA TYR A 167 -25.07 4.76 -0.88
C TYR A 167 -24.18 3.89 -1.78
N PHE A 168 -22.95 3.62 -1.34
CA PHE A 168 -21.97 2.84 -2.10
C PHE A 168 -21.68 1.50 -1.44
N GLU A 169 -21.65 0.46 -2.24
CA GLU A 169 -21.12 -0.85 -1.86
C GLU A 169 -19.59 -0.84 -2.00
N ILE A 170 -18.88 -1.35 -0.99
CA ILE A 170 -17.41 -1.42 -1.05
C ILE A 170 -17.02 -2.58 -1.97
N PRO A 171 -16.29 -2.34 -3.08
CA PRO A 171 -15.85 -3.41 -3.96
C PRO A 171 -14.96 -4.40 -3.19
N PRO A 172 -15.05 -5.71 -3.47
CA PRO A 172 -14.16 -6.71 -2.87
C PRO A 172 -12.74 -6.64 -3.45
N SER A 173 -12.58 -6.00 -4.61
CA SER A 173 -11.29 -5.84 -5.28
C SER A 173 -10.42 -4.84 -4.53
N PRO A 174 -9.12 -5.12 -4.38
CA PRO A 174 -8.23 -4.18 -3.73
C PRO A 174 -7.85 -3.01 -4.63
N VAL A 175 -7.11 -2.06 -4.05
CA VAL A 175 -6.51 -0.93 -4.78
C VAL A 175 -5.42 -1.43 -5.72
N ASP A 176 -5.52 -1.06 -7.00
CA ASP A 176 -4.51 -1.24 -8.02
C ASP A 176 -3.58 -0.02 -8.05
N ARG A 177 -2.29 -0.25 -7.76
CA ARG A 177 -1.22 0.75 -7.75
C ARG A 177 -0.68 1.14 -9.13
N THR A 178 -1.19 0.51 -10.16
CA THR A 178 -0.85 0.87 -11.54
C THR A 178 -2.03 1.53 -12.23
N LEU A 179 -3.19 1.60 -11.57
CA LEU A 179 -4.40 2.18 -12.13
C LEU A 179 -4.49 3.69 -11.87
N VAL A 180 -4.62 4.43 -12.97
CA VAL A 180 -5.03 5.84 -13.00
C VAL A 180 -6.46 5.92 -13.52
N SER A 181 -7.42 6.31 -12.68
CA SER A 181 -8.77 6.61 -13.17
C SER A 181 -8.85 8.03 -13.71
N VAL A 182 -9.57 8.22 -14.80
CA VAL A 182 -9.78 9.54 -15.41
C VAL A 182 -11.24 9.97 -15.27
N MET A 183 -11.43 11.09 -14.58
CA MET A 183 -12.70 11.78 -14.36
C MET A 183 -12.69 13.06 -15.18
N MET A 184 -13.49 13.14 -16.24
CA MET A 184 -13.41 14.25 -17.20
C MET A 184 -14.76 14.54 -17.86
N PRO A 185 -14.96 15.75 -18.42
CA PRO A 185 -16.15 16.02 -19.23
C PRO A 185 -16.22 15.10 -20.45
N PHE A 186 -17.45 14.82 -20.88
CA PHE A 186 -17.70 13.97 -22.03
C PHE A 186 -17.71 14.77 -23.32
N GLY A 187 -17.34 14.11 -24.42
CA GLY A 187 -17.47 14.66 -25.76
C GLY A 187 -16.24 14.44 -26.62
N SER A 188 -16.43 14.54 -27.94
CA SER A 188 -15.37 14.41 -28.93
C SER A 188 -14.12 15.28 -28.64
N PRO A 189 -14.25 16.54 -28.16
CA PRO A 189 -13.09 17.39 -27.85
C PRO A 189 -12.14 16.84 -26.79
N PHE A 190 -12.60 15.93 -25.93
CA PHE A 190 -11.82 15.35 -24.83
C PHE A 190 -11.14 14.03 -25.20
N THR A 191 -11.45 13.45 -26.37
CA THR A 191 -10.77 12.26 -26.90
C THR A 191 -9.25 12.42 -26.96
N PRO A 192 -8.69 13.51 -27.55
CA PRO A 192 -7.23 13.69 -27.58
C PRO A 192 -6.63 13.97 -26.20
N VAL A 193 -7.40 14.58 -25.28
CA VAL A 193 -7.00 14.79 -23.89
C VAL A 193 -6.81 13.45 -23.18
N TYR A 194 -7.79 12.55 -23.31
CA TYR A 194 -7.72 11.20 -22.74
C TYR A 194 -6.54 10.40 -23.30
N ALA A 195 -6.30 10.46 -24.61
CA ALA A 195 -5.15 9.81 -25.24
C ALA A 195 -3.82 10.31 -24.64
N ALA A 196 -3.67 11.64 -24.49
CA ALA A 196 -2.47 12.22 -23.89
C ALA A 196 -2.28 11.82 -22.41
N ILE A 197 -3.38 11.66 -21.65
CA ILE A 197 -3.33 11.11 -20.29
C ILE A 197 -2.86 9.65 -20.30
N GLY A 198 -3.39 8.85 -21.23
CA GLY A 198 -2.99 7.46 -21.44
C GLY A 198 -1.50 7.31 -21.75
N ASP A 199 -0.98 8.12 -22.67
CA ASP A 199 0.44 8.12 -23.04
C ASP A 199 1.33 8.50 -21.85
N ALA A 200 0.94 9.54 -21.09
CA ALA A 200 1.66 9.98 -19.90
C ALA A 200 1.69 8.91 -18.79
N ALA A 201 0.55 8.22 -18.59
CA ALA A 201 0.44 7.14 -17.61
C ALA A 201 1.26 5.91 -18.03
N ALA A 202 1.18 5.51 -19.30
CA ALA A 202 1.99 4.40 -19.84
C ALA A 202 3.49 4.68 -19.68
N ALA A 203 3.93 5.91 -19.97
CA ALA A 203 5.31 6.36 -19.77
C ALA A 203 5.73 6.48 -18.28
N ALA A 204 4.77 6.39 -17.35
CA ALA A 204 4.99 6.28 -15.91
C ALA A 204 4.85 4.84 -15.38
N GLY A 205 4.62 3.85 -16.26
CA GLY A 205 4.42 2.45 -15.86
C GLY A 205 3.02 2.17 -15.28
N MET A 206 2.04 3.01 -15.60
CA MET A 206 0.66 2.92 -15.14
C MET A 206 -0.28 2.71 -16.34
N TRP A 207 -1.49 2.22 -16.08
CA TRP A 207 -2.55 2.10 -17.07
C TRP A 207 -3.74 2.97 -16.66
N VAL A 208 -4.51 3.42 -17.66
CA VAL A 208 -5.64 4.32 -17.46
C VAL A 208 -6.96 3.60 -17.66
N GLN A 209 -7.96 3.99 -16.88
CA GLN A 209 -9.35 3.63 -17.15
C GLN A 209 -10.24 4.85 -16.97
N ARG A 210 -11.06 5.14 -17.98
CA ARG A 210 -12.06 6.20 -17.93
C ARG A 210 -13.39 5.64 -17.46
N ALA A 211 -14.18 6.47 -16.79
CA ALA A 211 -15.47 6.05 -16.22
C ALA A 211 -16.52 5.66 -17.28
N ASP A 212 -16.44 6.20 -18.49
CA ASP A 212 -17.35 5.94 -19.63
C ASP A 212 -17.03 4.69 -20.45
N ASP A 213 -15.80 4.17 -20.38
CA ASP A 213 -15.41 2.91 -21.00
C ASP A 213 -16.12 1.70 -20.31
N ILE A 214 -16.79 1.95 -19.18
CA ILE A 214 -17.71 1.04 -18.50
C ILE A 214 -19.12 1.26 -19.13
N TRP A 215 -19.44 0.44 -20.12
CA TRP A 215 -20.47 0.67 -21.15
C TRP A 215 -21.89 1.12 -20.71
N ASN A 216 -22.29 2.26 -21.28
CA ASN A 216 -23.59 2.66 -21.85
C ASN A 216 -24.92 2.58 -21.04
N HIS A 217 -25.46 3.79 -20.80
CA HIS A 217 -26.87 4.16 -20.51
C HIS A 217 -27.38 4.26 -19.06
N SER A 218 -26.51 4.06 -18.10
CA SER A 218 -26.59 4.72 -16.80
C SER A 218 -25.28 4.40 -16.13
N VAL A 219 -24.35 5.35 -16.07
CA VAL A 219 -23.18 5.11 -15.23
C VAL A 219 -23.74 4.99 -13.82
N LEU A 220 -23.85 3.76 -13.31
CA LEU A 220 -24.28 3.56 -11.95
C LEU A 220 -23.18 4.21 -11.12
N MET A 221 -23.53 5.19 -10.30
CA MET A 221 -22.55 5.86 -9.43
C MET A 221 -21.68 4.87 -8.64
N GLN A 222 -22.18 3.65 -8.45
CA GLN A 222 -21.46 2.50 -7.92
C GLN A 222 -20.23 2.07 -8.74
N ASP A 223 -20.28 2.08 -10.07
CA ASP A 223 -19.16 1.69 -10.94
C ASP A 223 -18.06 2.75 -10.93
N ILE A 224 -18.45 4.03 -11.00
CA ILE A 224 -17.52 5.17 -10.80
C ILE A 224 -16.85 5.06 -9.43
N PHE A 225 -17.64 4.83 -8.38
CA PHE A 225 -17.10 4.64 -7.04
C PHE A 225 -16.12 3.47 -7.01
N GLY A 226 -16.45 2.33 -7.62
CA GLY A 226 -15.57 1.17 -7.71
C GLY A 226 -14.27 1.47 -8.45
N LEU A 227 -14.33 2.24 -9.52
CA LEU A 227 -13.16 2.69 -10.26
C LEU A 227 -12.27 3.62 -9.41
N ILE A 228 -12.85 4.65 -8.78
CA ILE A 228 -12.12 5.56 -7.87
C ILE A 228 -11.52 4.79 -6.70
N TYR A 229 -12.29 3.89 -6.09
CA TYR A 229 -11.86 3.07 -4.95
C TYR A 229 -10.62 2.24 -5.28
N ARG A 230 -10.59 1.60 -6.45
CA ARG A 230 -9.47 0.77 -6.88
C ARG A 230 -8.28 1.58 -7.39
N SER A 231 -8.44 2.85 -7.71
CA SER A 231 -7.35 3.64 -8.30
C SER A 231 -6.35 4.11 -7.25
N GLN A 232 -5.07 4.19 -7.63
CA GLN A 232 -4.06 4.90 -6.83
C GLN A 232 -4.13 6.41 -7.08
N VAL A 233 -4.25 6.79 -8.35
CA VAL A 233 -4.30 8.17 -8.80
C VAL A 233 -5.61 8.42 -9.53
N VAL A 234 -6.23 9.58 -9.26
CA VAL A 234 -7.42 10.05 -9.96
C VAL A 234 -7.06 11.33 -10.67
N VAL A 235 -7.04 11.31 -12.01
CA VAL A 235 -6.90 12.52 -12.82
C VAL A 235 -8.28 13.13 -12.98
N CYS A 236 -8.45 14.37 -12.53
CA CYS A 236 -9.71 15.10 -12.61
C CYS A 236 -9.57 16.28 -13.56
N ASP A 237 -10.29 16.26 -14.68
CA ASP A 237 -10.36 17.39 -15.60
C ASP A 237 -11.51 18.32 -15.21
N PHE A 238 -11.16 19.47 -14.65
CA PHE A 238 -12.14 20.46 -14.20
C PHE A 238 -12.64 21.38 -15.31
N SER A 239 -12.18 21.22 -16.55
CA SER A 239 -12.65 22.03 -17.69
C SER A 239 -14.18 22.01 -17.80
N GLU A 240 -14.75 23.13 -18.29
CA GLU A 240 -16.20 23.32 -18.45
C GLU A 240 -17.00 23.32 -17.13
N LYS A 241 -16.34 23.31 -15.96
CA LYS A 241 -16.98 23.31 -14.64
C LYS A 241 -17.95 22.14 -14.45
N ASN A 242 -17.59 20.97 -14.94
CA ASN A 242 -18.45 19.79 -14.84
C ASN A 242 -18.71 19.41 -13.37
N PRO A 243 -19.96 19.47 -12.87
CA PRO A 243 -20.27 19.20 -11.46
C PRO A 243 -20.05 17.73 -11.08
N ASN A 244 -20.13 16.80 -12.03
CA ASN A 244 -19.90 15.38 -11.76
C ASN A 244 -18.43 15.12 -11.44
N VAL A 245 -17.51 15.72 -12.20
CA VAL A 245 -16.07 15.60 -11.94
C VAL A 245 -15.71 16.20 -10.58
N PHE A 246 -16.38 17.29 -10.17
CA PHE A 246 -16.19 17.84 -8.83
C PHE A 246 -16.69 16.90 -7.72
N TYR A 247 -17.85 16.27 -7.91
CA TYR A 247 -18.37 15.28 -6.99
C TYR A 247 -17.43 14.06 -6.86
N GLU A 248 -16.93 13.55 -7.97
CA GLU A 248 -15.98 12.43 -8.06
C GLU A 248 -14.64 12.77 -7.37
N ALA A 249 -14.12 13.98 -7.56
CA ALA A 249 -12.95 14.47 -6.85
C ALA A 249 -13.17 14.51 -5.33
N GLY A 250 -14.37 14.88 -4.88
CA GLY A 250 -14.75 14.82 -3.47
C GLY A 250 -14.70 13.40 -2.90
N ILE A 251 -15.23 12.42 -3.63
CA ILE A 251 -15.14 10.98 -3.26
C ILE A 251 -13.68 10.55 -3.19
N ALA A 252 -12.88 10.89 -4.21
CA ALA A 252 -11.47 10.54 -4.27
C ALA A 252 -10.68 11.10 -3.07
N HIS A 253 -10.94 12.36 -2.69
CA HIS A 253 -10.35 12.96 -1.48
C HIS A 253 -10.75 12.22 -0.20
N MET A 254 -12.05 11.87 -0.05
CA MET A 254 -12.54 11.16 1.12
C MET A 254 -11.91 9.76 1.27
N LEU A 255 -11.65 9.10 0.15
CA LEU A 255 -10.98 7.80 0.09
C LEU A 255 -9.45 7.88 0.17
N GLY A 256 -8.89 9.09 0.33
CA GLY A 256 -7.45 9.32 0.43
C GLY A 256 -6.68 9.08 -0.87
N ARG A 257 -7.34 9.15 -2.03
CA ARG A 257 -6.69 8.99 -3.34
C ARG A 257 -5.83 10.21 -3.67
N HIS A 258 -4.78 10.00 -4.46
CA HIS A 258 -4.04 11.12 -5.03
C HIS A 258 -4.81 11.73 -6.20
N VAL A 259 -5.45 12.87 -5.96
CA VAL A 259 -6.12 13.63 -7.03
C VAL A 259 -5.08 14.49 -7.75
N VAL A 260 -5.06 14.41 -9.08
CA VAL A 260 -4.27 15.26 -9.97
C VAL A 260 -5.22 16.11 -10.81
N PRO A 261 -5.45 17.37 -10.41
CA PRO A 261 -6.29 18.30 -11.16
C PRO A 261 -5.64 18.69 -12.49
N ILE A 262 -6.41 18.66 -13.57
CA ILE A 262 -6.06 19.27 -14.87
C ILE A 262 -7.20 20.20 -15.29
N THR A 263 -6.90 21.21 -16.13
CA THR A 263 -7.92 22.14 -16.63
C THR A 263 -7.45 22.92 -17.85
N GLN A 264 -8.39 23.30 -18.73
CA GLN A 264 -8.17 24.25 -19.83
C GLN A 264 -8.24 25.71 -19.39
N SER A 265 -8.85 26.01 -18.24
CA SER A 265 -9.01 27.37 -17.74
C SER A 265 -8.98 27.39 -16.22
N HIS A 266 -8.17 28.29 -15.64
CA HIS A 266 -8.17 28.52 -14.20
C HIS A 266 -9.57 28.82 -13.63
N ASP A 267 -10.43 29.46 -14.42
CA ASP A 267 -11.76 29.84 -13.97
C ASP A 267 -12.69 28.65 -13.81
N ASP A 268 -12.35 27.50 -14.39
CA ASP A 268 -13.12 26.27 -14.28
C ASP A 268 -12.82 25.47 -13.01
N VAL A 269 -11.69 25.75 -12.35
CA VAL A 269 -11.33 25.09 -11.10
C VAL A 269 -12.27 25.55 -9.97
N PRO A 270 -12.92 24.61 -9.26
CA PRO A 270 -13.78 24.92 -8.10
C PRO A 270 -13.02 25.73 -7.05
N PHE A 271 -13.70 26.70 -6.43
CA PHE A 271 -13.07 27.66 -5.50
C PHE A 271 -12.27 26.97 -4.38
N ASP A 272 -12.80 25.91 -3.79
CA ASP A 272 -12.15 25.13 -2.72
C ASP A 272 -10.86 24.42 -3.19
N LEU A 273 -10.72 24.19 -4.50
CA LEU A 273 -9.58 23.51 -5.10
C LEU A 273 -8.55 24.47 -5.71
N LYS A 274 -8.88 25.76 -5.91
CA LYS A 274 -7.96 26.76 -6.46
C LYS A 274 -6.62 26.90 -5.72
N PRO A 275 -6.54 26.76 -4.37
CA PRO A 275 -5.26 26.78 -3.68
C PRO A 275 -4.35 25.58 -4.00
N HIS A 276 -4.90 24.50 -4.56
CA HIS A 276 -4.14 23.30 -4.92
C HIS A 276 -3.51 23.46 -6.30
N ARG A 277 -2.35 22.81 -6.50
CA ARG A 277 -1.68 22.81 -7.80
C ARG A 277 -2.50 22.00 -8.81
N TYR A 278 -2.78 22.59 -9.96
CA TYR A 278 -3.40 21.95 -11.12
C TYR A 278 -2.50 22.10 -12.35
N ILE A 279 -2.65 21.19 -13.31
CA ILE A 279 -1.96 21.26 -14.61
C ILE A 279 -2.88 22.00 -15.58
N HIS A 280 -2.45 23.18 -16.02
CA HIS A 280 -3.16 23.93 -17.05
C HIS A 280 -2.73 23.45 -18.45
N TYR A 281 -3.69 23.20 -19.33
CA TYR A 281 -3.40 22.76 -20.70
C TYR A 281 -4.20 23.54 -21.75
N LEU A 282 -3.69 23.55 -22.98
CA LEU A 282 -4.47 24.00 -24.15
C LEU A 282 -4.88 22.76 -24.94
N ASN A 283 -6.13 22.71 -25.42
CA ASN A 283 -6.63 21.58 -26.20
C ASN A 283 -6.18 21.65 -27.66
N ASN A 284 -4.87 21.67 -27.86
CA ASN A 284 -4.18 21.61 -29.14
C ASN A 284 -2.93 20.72 -29.00
N GLY A 285 -2.28 20.35 -30.10
CA GLY A 285 -1.17 19.38 -30.07
C GLY A 285 -0.03 19.76 -29.12
N GLU A 286 0.39 21.03 -29.11
CA GLU A 286 1.47 21.52 -28.25
C GLU A 286 1.05 21.53 -26.76
N GLY A 287 -0.15 22.00 -26.46
CA GLY A 287 -0.69 22.06 -25.11
C GLY A 287 -0.87 20.68 -24.50
N LEU A 288 -1.32 19.70 -25.29
CA LEU A 288 -1.44 18.31 -24.87
C LEU A 288 -0.08 17.64 -24.65
N ALA A 289 0.92 17.91 -25.49
CA ALA A 289 2.28 17.40 -25.28
C ALA A 289 2.89 17.94 -23.99
N LYS A 290 2.68 19.24 -23.71
CA LYS A 290 3.12 19.88 -22.47
C LYS A 290 2.40 19.28 -21.25
N MET A 291 1.08 19.17 -21.32
CA MET A 291 0.26 18.54 -20.27
C MET A 291 0.73 17.11 -19.99
N GLY A 292 0.96 16.32 -21.04
CA GLY A 292 1.44 14.94 -20.93
C GLY A 292 2.79 14.85 -20.21
N THR A 293 3.72 15.77 -20.50
CA THR A 293 5.03 15.83 -19.83
C THR A 293 4.90 16.16 -18.33
N GLU A 294 4.09 17.18 -18.00
CA GLU A 294 3.86 17.58 -16.59
C GLU A 294 3.13 16.48 -15.82
N LEU A 295 2.13 15.85 -16.45
CA LEU A 295 1.37 14.76 -15.88
C LEU A 295 2.26 13.53 -15.67
N GLN A 296 3.07 13.14 -16.65
CA GLN A 296 4.02 12.04 -16.52
C GLN A 296 4.96 12.26 -15.33
N ALA A 297 5.56 13.45 -15.19
CA ALA A 297 6.43 13.76 -14.07
C ALA A 297 5.70 13.65 -12.72
N ARG A 298 4.44 14.10 -12.68
CA ARG A 298 3.59 13.97 -11.49
C ARG A 298 3.27 12.50 -11.18
N LEU A 299 2.85 11.71 -12.17
CA LEU A 299 2.56 10.29 -12.02
C LEU A 299 3.80 9.49 -11.60
N GLN A 300 4.98 9.80 -12.14
CA GLN A 300 6.25 9.20 -11.71
C GLN A 300 6.62 9.56 -10.27
N THR A 301 6.19 10.71 -9.77
CA THR A 301 6.39 11.09 -8.37
C THR A 301 5.45 10.32 -7.46
N LEU A 302 4.19 10.14 -7.89
CA LEU A 302 3.13 9.47 -7.13
C LEU A 302 3.23 7.94 -7.16
N SER A 303 3.75 7.35 -8.24
CA SER A 303 4.05 5.92 -8.32
C SER A 303 5.24 5.51 -7.46
N LYS A 304 6.10 6.48 -7.10
CA LYS A 304 7.22 6.33 -6.16
C LYS A 304 6.86 6.85 -4.76
N ALA A 305 5.58 7.01 -4.41
CA ALA A 305 5.12 7.49 -3.11
C ALA A 305 4.21 6.45 -2.46
#